data_AF-A0A2P2LG42-F1
#
_entry.id   AF-A0A2P2LG42-F1
#
_cell.length_a   1.000
_cell.length_b   1.000
_cell.length_c   1.000
_cell.angle_alpha   90.00
_cell.angle_beta   90.00
_cell.angle_gamma   90.00
#
_symmetry.space_group_name_H-M   'P 1'
#
loop_
_entity.id
_entity.type
_entity.pdbx_description
1 polymer ?
#
loop_
_entity_poly.entity_id
_entity_poly.type
_entity_poly.pdbx_seq_one_letter_code
_entity_poly.pdbx_strand_id
1 'polypeptide(L)'
;MCATRCSGSLAARYGTMRENVISLKVILANGDVVKTASRARKSAAGYDLTRLVIGSEGTLGVVTEVTLRLQKIPQHSVVAMCNFPTIKDAADVAIATMLSGIQVSRVELMDEVQVRAVNIANGKDLPEVPTLMFEFIGTEAYAHEQTLIVQQIVSEHNGSDFVFAEDPQAKKELWKIRKEALWACFAMEPKFEAMISDVCVPLSRLADLISRSKQELDASPLVWYTRPE
;
A
#
# COMPACT_ATOMS: atom_id res chain seq x y z
N MET A 1 -8.44 13.57 -2.05
CA MET A 1 -7.22 12.96 -2.66
C MET A 1 -6.21 14.01 -3.14
N CYS A 2 -6.56 14.94 -4.05
CA CYS A 2 -5.58 15.95 -4.52
C CYS A 2 -5.06 16.87 -3.40
N ALA A 3 -5.97 17.42 -2.59
CA ALA A 3 -5.61 18.36 -1.52
C ALA A 3 -4.69 17.72 -0.46
N THR A 4 -4.83 16.42 -0.19
CA THR A 4 -4.04 15.69 0.82
C THR A 4 -2.84 14.94 0.23
N ARG A 5 -2.56 15.07 -1.08
CA ARG A 5 -1.55 14.26 -1.80
C ARG A 5 -1.63 12.76 -1.44
N CYS A 6 -2.84 12.23 -1.43
CA CYS A 6 -3.11 10.85 -1.00
C CYS A 6 -2.27 9.84 -1.82
N SER A 7 -1.63 8.90 -1.12
CA SER A 7 -1.11 7.66 -1.67
C SER A 7 -2.22 6.60 -1.72
N GLY A 8 -1.99 5.52 -2.43
CA GLY A 8 -2.87 4.34 -2.43
C GLY A 8 -2.03 3.09 -2.66
N SER A 9 -2.62 1.91 -2.48
CA SER A 9 -1.87 0.64 -2.61
C SER A 9 -1.22 0.44 -3.99
N LEU A 10 -1.78 1.07 -5.04
CA LEU A 10 -1.23 1.05 -6.39
C LEU A 10 -0.15 2.13 -6.66
N ALA A 11 0.24 2.91 -5.66
CA ALA A 11 1.23 3.99 -5.84
C ALA A 11 2.61 3.45 -6.24
N ALA A 12 2.96 2.22 -5.84
CA ALA A 12 4.19 1.55 -6.28
C ALA A 12 4.28 1.45 -7.81
N ARG A 13 3.15 1.27 -8.49
CA ARG A 13 3.08 1.12 -9.96
C ARG A 13 2.77 2.41 -10.71
N TYR A 14 1.82 3.19 -10.19
CA TYR A 14 1.26 4.32 -10.92
C TYR A 14 1.63 5.68 -10.31
N GLY A 15 2.36 5.70 -9.21
CA GLY A 15 2.63 6.92 -8.45
C GLY A 15 1.41 7.41 -7.67
N THR A 16 1.57 8.55 -7.02
CA THR A 16 0.56 9.16 -6.16
C THR A 16 -0.31 10.15 -6.95
N MET A 17 -1.18 10.89 -6.25
CA MET A 17 -1.88 12.03 -6.85
C MET A 17 -0.93 13.07 -7.46
N ARG A 18 0.31 13.20 -6.96
CA ARG A 18 1.31 14.10 -7.52
C ARG A 18 1.68 13.75 -8.96
N GLU A 19 1.79 12.45 -9.27
CA GLU A 19 2.18 11.97 -10.60
C GLU A 19 0.98 11.86 -11.56
N ASN A 20 -0.22 11.60 -11.02
CA ASN A 20 -1.41 11.32 -11.82
C ASN A 20 -2.24 12.56 -12.17
N VAL A 21 -2.12 13.66 -11.43
CA VAL A 21 -2.82 14.91 -11.75
C VAL A 21 -2.07 15.68 -12.83
N ILE A 22 -2.77 16.03 -13.91
CA ILE A 22 -2.24 16.81 -15.03
C ILE A 22 -2.52 18.31 -14.83
N SER A 23 -3.74 18.65 -14.40
CA SER A 23 -4.18 20.02 -14.21
C SER A 23 -5.29 20.09 -13.17
N LEU A 24 -5.35 21.21 -12.47
CA LEU A 24 -6.41 21.58 -11.53
C LEU A 24 -7.08 22.89 -11.95
N LYS A 25 -8.39 22.98 -11.73
CA LYS A 25 -9.11 24.26 -11.61
C LYS A 25 -9.30 24.55 -10.12
N VAL A 26 -8.87 25.73 -9.69
CA VAL A 26 -8.83 26.13 -8.28
C VAL A 26 -9.49 27.49 -8.14
N ILE A 27 -10.38 27.62 -7.16
CA ILE A 27 -10.93 28.91 -6.74
C ILE A 27 -10.07 29.42 -5.59
N LEU A 28 -9.43 30.57 -5.77
CA LEU A 28 -8.61 31.21 -4.74
C LEU A 28 -9.48 31.90 -3.68
N ALA A 29 -8.87 32.30 -2.57
CA ALA A 29 -9.58 32.96 -1.47
C ALA A 29 -10.23 34.31 -1.86
N ASN A 30 -9.70 34.99 -2.87
CA ASN A 30 -10.27 36.22 -3.43
C ASN A 30 -11.37 35.97 -4.48
N GLY A 31 -11.71 34.70 -4.76
CA GLY A 31 -12.72 34.31 -5.74
C GLY A 31 -12.18 34.07 -7.16
N ASP A 32 -10.90 34.37 -7.42
CA ASP A 32 -10.32 34.16 -8.75
C ASP A 32 -10.28 32.68 -9.13
N VAL A 33 -10.59 32.40 -10.40
CA VAL A 33 -10.55 31.05 -10.96
C VAL A 33 -9.24 30.84 -11.70
N VAL A 34 -8.39 29.95 -11.16
CA VAL A 34 -7.09 29.62 -11.75
C VAL A 34 -7.12 28.22 -12.36
N LYS A 35 -6.66 28.12 -13.60
CA LYS A 35 -6.32 26.85 -14.24
C LYS A 35 -4.80 26.67 -14.22
N THR A 36 -4.35 25.60 -13.56
CA THR A 36 -2.92 25.43 -13.26
C THR A 36 -2.07 24.92 -14.42
N ALA A 37 -2.65 24.18 -15.37
CA ALA A 37 -1.93 23.67 -16.54
C ALA A 37 -2.87 23.40 -17.74
N SER A 38 -2.29 23.11 -18.90
CA SER A 38 -3.01 22.58 -20.05
C SER A 38 -3.08 21.05 -19.99
N ARG A 39 -3.78 20.41 -20.95
CA ARG A 39 -3.84 18.94 -21.06
C ARG A 39 -2.61 18.33 -21.73
N ALA A 40 -1.61 19.13 -22.08
CA ALA A 40 -0.43 18.65 -22.78
C ALA A 40 0.32 17.62 -21.91
N ARG A 41 0.75 16.51 -22.54
CA ARG A 41 1.45 15.42 -21.84
C ARG A 41 2.76 15.88 -21.17
N LYS A 42 3.40 16.89 -21.76
CA LYS A 42 4.62 17.53 -21.29
C LYS A 42 4.46 19.04 -21.49
N SER A 43 4.81 19.80 -20.48
CA SER A 43 5.02 21.25 -20.57
C SER A 43 6.23 21.60 -19.71
N ALA A 44 7.07 22.50 -20.20
CA ALA A 44 8.16 23.10 -19.44
C ALA A 44 7.99 24.64 -19.37
N ALA A 45 6.80 25.13 -19.73
CA ALA A 45 6.51 26.56 -19.75
C ALA A 45 6.02 27.02 -18.37
N GLY A 46 6.81 27.87 -17.72
CA GLY A 46 6.48 28.50 -16.45
C GLY A 46 6.54 27.56 -15.24
N TYR A 47 5.96 28.00 -14.13
CA TYR A 47 5.93 27.26 -12.88
C TYR A 47 4.90 26.13 -12.90
N ASP A 48 5.21 25.04 -12.20
CA ASP A 48 4.29 23.93 -11.99
C ASP A 48 3.32 24.28 -10.83
N LEU A 49 2.37 25.16 -11.11
CA LEU A 49 1.34 25.57 -10.16
C LEU A 49 0.44 24.39 -9.75
N THR A 50 0.33 23.36 -10.59
CA THR A 50 -0.42 22.14 -10.27
C THR A 50 0.20 21.44 -9.07
N ARG A 51 1.53 21.25 -9.07
CA ARG A 51 2.24 20.63 -7.93
C ARG A 51 2.27 21.49 -6.67
N LEU A 52 2.16 22.81 -6.79
CA LEU A 52 2.02 23.72 -5.65
C LEU A 52 0.71 23.48 -4.89
N VAL A 53 -0.39 23.26 -5.61
CA VAL A 53 -1.72 23.06 -5.00
C VAL A 53 -1.93 21.64 -4.47
N ILE A 54 -1.31 20.62 -5.07
CA ILE A 54 -1.42 19.22 -4.60
C ILE A 54 -0.69 19.05 -3.26
N GLY A 55 -1.43 18.68 -2.22
CA GLY A 55 -0.92 18.58 -0.85
C GLY A 55 -1.11 19.87 -0.03
N SER A 56 -1.83 20.86 -0.54
CA SER A 56 -2.09 22.13 0.18
C SER A 56 -3.16 22.03 1.26
N GLU A 57 -3.88 20.91 1.35
CA GLU A 57 -4.98 20.69 2.29
C GLU A 57 -6.08 21.78 2.22
N GLY A 58 -6.21 22.46 1.07
CA GLY A 58 -7.19 23.52 0.83
C GLY A 58 -6.73 24.92 1.26
N THR A 59 -5.53 25.05 1.83
CA THR A 59 -4.99 26.35 2.30
C THR A 59 -4.65 27.32 1.15
N LEU A 60 -4.45 26.80 -0.07
CA LEU A 60 -4.14 27.59 -1.27
C LEU A 60 -5.35 27.81 -2.19
N GLY A 61 -6.53 27.34 -1.79
CA GLY A 61 -7.77 27.47 -2.56
C GLY A 61 -8.54 26.16 -2.67
N VAL A 62 -9.75 26.25 -3.22
CA VAL A 62 -10.69 25.15 -3.36
C VAL A 62 -10.56 24.54 -4.75
N VAL A 63 -10.15 23.27 -4.82
CA VAL A 63 -10.09 22.51 -6.08
C VAL A 63 -11.51 22.16 -6.53
N THR A 64 -11.90 22.62 -7.73
CA THR A 64 -13.25 22.39 -8.30
C THR A 64 -13.25 21.44 -9.49
N GLU A 65 -12.14 21.35 -10.24
CA GLU A 65 -11.99 20.37 -11.32
C GLU A 65 -10.60 19.74 -11.30
N VAL A 66 -10.53 18.46 -11.65
CA VAL A 66 -9.29 17.69 -11.71
C VAL A 66 -9.18 17.02 -13.08
N THR A 67 -8.07 17.25 -13.78
CA THR A 67 -7.69 16.48 -14.97
C THR A 67 -6.68 15.42 -14.58
N LEU A 68 -7.03 14.15 -14.77
CA LEU A 68 -6.20 13.00 -14.40
C LEU A 68 -5.61 12.29 -15.63
N ARG A 69 -4.43 11.72 -15.43
CA ARG A 69 -3.85 10.71 -16.31
C ARG A 69 -4.54 9.38 -16.02
N LEU A 70 -5.21 8.81 -17.01
CA LEU A 70 -5.80 7.47 -16.91
C LEU A 70 -4.77 6.41 -17.29
N GLN A 71 -4.87 5.25 -16.64
CA GLN A 71 -4.08 4.05 -16.94
C GLN A 71 -4.95 3.04 -17.67
N LYS A 72 -4.35 2.22 -18.53
CA LYS A 72 -5.06 1.11 -19.16
C LYS A 72 -5.37 0.04 -18.12
N ILE A 73 -6.52 -0.61 -18.27
CA ILE A 73 -6.84 -1.80 -17.48
C ILE A 73 -5.84 -2.90 -17.92
N PRO A 74 -5.10 -3.53 -17.00
CA PRO A 74 -4.18 -4.60 -17.35
C PRO A 74 -4.95 -5.81 -17.89
N GLN A 75 -4.33 -6.55 -18.81
CA GLN A 75 -4.94 -7.74 -19.42
C GLN A 75 -5.04 -8.89 -18.41
N HIS A 76 -4.03 -9.02 -17.56
CA HIS A 76 -3.93 -10.09 -16.58
C HIS A 76 -3.40 -9.54 -15.25
N SER A 77 -3.80 -10.19 -14.14
CA SER A 77 -3.22 -9.94 -12.83
C SER A 77 -3.15 -11.21 -11.98
N VAL A 78 -2.07 -11.34 -11.22
CA VAL A 78 -1.82 -12.40 -10.25
C VAL A 78 -1.70 -11.75 -8.87
N VAL A 79 -2.38 -12.31 -7.87
CA VAL A 79 -2.20 -11.94 -6.46
C VAL A 79 -1.53 -13.10 -5.75
N ALA A 80 -0.40 -12.85 -5.10
CA ALA A 80 0.31 -13.84 -4.31
C ALA A 80 0.28 -13.49 -2.82
N MET A 81 0.30 -14.50 -1.97
CA MET A 81 0.39 -14.39 -0.52
C MET A 81 1.43 -15.39 -0.02
N CYS A 82 2.23 -14.98 0.97
CA CYS A 82 3.25 -15.84 1.56
C CYS A 82 3.49 -15.45 3.02
N ASN A 83 3.94 -16.43 3.80
CA ASN A 83 4.08 -16.36 5.25
C ASN A 83 5.55 -16.33 5.65
N PHE A 84 5.85 -15.75 6.81
CA PHE A 84 7.21 -15.59 7.31
C PHE A 84 7.31 -15.87 8.81
N PRO A 85 8.43 -16.42 9.30
CA PRO A 85 8.66 -16.62 10.73
C PRO A 85 8.72 -15.32 11.51
N THR A 86 9.27 -14.25 10.91
CA THR A 86 9.39 -12.94 11.54
C THR A 86 8.95 -11.82 10.61
N ILE A 87 8.53 -10.70 11.20
CA ILE A 87 8.15 -9.50 10.44
C ILE A 87 9.35 -8.89 9.70
N LYS A 88 10.56 -9.15 10.20
CA LYS A 88 11.81 -8.75 9.56
C LYS A 88 12.03 -9.52 8.26
N ASP A 89 11.85 -10.85 8.26
CA ASP A 89 11.98 -11.68 7.06
C ASP A 89 11.01 -11.20 5.96
N ALA A 90 9.77 -10.90 6.34
CA ALA A 90 8.77 -10.33 5.44
C ALA A 90 9.22 -8.97 4.86
N ALA A 91 9.71 -8.07 5.71
CA ALA A 91 10.21 -6.78 5.25
C ALA A 91 11.44 -6.91 4.34
N ASP A 92 12.36 -7.84 4.64
CA ASP A 92 13.55 -8.11 3.83
C ASP A 92 13.17 -8.61 2.43
N VAL A 93 12.16 -9.48 2.30
CA VAL A 93 11.63 -9.89 0.98
C VAL A 93 11.02 -8.74 0.20
N ALA A 94 10.23 -7.87 0.85
CA ALA A 94 9.67 -6.70 0.19
C ALA A 94 10.79 -5.77 -0.34
N ILE A 95 11.87 -5.58 0.44
CA ILE A 95 13.04 -4.81 0.03
C ILE A 95 13.76 -5.50 -1.13
N ALA A 96 14.09 -6.78 -1.02
CA ALA A 96 14.80 -7.55 -2.03
C ALA A 96 14.04 -7.57 -3.36
N THR A 97 12.71 -7.77 -3.31
CA THR A 97 11.82 -7.69 -4.47
C THR A 97 11.95 -6.35 -5.17
N MET A 98 11.83 -5.24 -4.43
CA MET A 98 11.91 -3.90 -5.00
C MET A 98 13.31 -3.59 -5.57
N LEU A 99 14.38 -4.03 -4.90
CA LEU A 99 15.76 -3.81 -5.34
C LEU A 99 16.17 -4.67 -6.54
N SER A 100 15.51 -5.81 -6.75
CA SER A 100 15.71 -6.66 -7.94
C SER A 100 15.14 -6.04 -9.24
N GLY A 101 14.44 -4.90 -9.13
CA GLY A 101 13.83 -4.21 -10.27
C GLY A 101 12.46 -4.76 -10.69
N ILE A 102 11.92 -5.73 -9.95
CA ILE A 102 10.57 -6.27 -10.16
C ILE A 102 9.55 -5.15 -9.91
N GLN A 103 8.75 -4.87 -10.94
CA GLN A 103 7.70 -3.86 -10.84
C GLN A 103 6.41 -4.45 -10.28
N VAL A 104 6.32 -4.50 -8.95
CA VAL A 104 5.10 -4.85 -8.22
C VAL A 104 4.00 -3.82 -8.43
N SER A 105 2.75 -4.28 -8.47
CA SER A 105 1.58 -3.42 -8.49
C SER A 105 1.18 -2.99 -7.09
N ARG A 106 1.27 -3.93 -6.15
CA ARG A 106 1.05 -3.75 -4.72
C ARG A 106 1.97 -4.69 -3.96
N VAL A 107 2.44 -4.23 -2.80
CA VAL A 107 3.07 -5.06 -1.77
C VAL A 107 2.53 -4.58 -0.45
N GLU A 108 1.87 -5.47 0.27
CA GLU A 108 1.20 -5.14 1.52
C GLU A 108 1.60 -6.17 2.56
N LEU A 109 1.97 -5.67 3.75
CA LEU A 109 2.34 -6.49 4.90
C LEU A 109 1.18 -6.53 5.89
N MET A 110 0.94 -7.71 6.46
CA MET A 110 0.15 -7.88 7.67
C MET A 110 1.02 -8.61 8.69
N ASP A 111 1.06 -8.12 9.92
CA ASP A 111 1.69 -8.86 11.01
C ASP A 111 0.74 -9.93 11.56
N GLU A 112 1.26 -10.77 12.45
CA GLU A 112 0.50 -11.87 13.06
C GLU A 112 -0.76 -11.40 13.80
N VAL A 113 -0.71 -10.22 14.41
CA VAL A 113 -1.86 -9.63 15.13
C VAL A 113 -2.96 -9.24 14.15
N GLN A 114 -2.60 -8.61 13.03
CA GLN A 114 -3.56 -8.29 11.98
C GLN A 114 -4.17 -9.53 11.34
N VAL A 115 -3.37 -10.57 11.11
CA VAL A 115 -3.88 -11.85 10.57
C VAL A 115 -4.87 -12.49 11.54
N ARG A 116 -4.54 -12.54 12.84
CA ARG A 116 -5.44 -12.99 13.89
C ARG A 116 -6.74 -12.19 13.93
N ALA A 117 -6.66 -10.86 13.82
CA ALA A 117 -7.83 -10.00 13.79
C ALA A 117 -8.77 -10.37 12.63
N VAL A 118 -8.21 -10.55 11.44
CA VAL A 118 -8.96 -10.96 10.27
C VAL A 118 -9.57 -12.35 10.45
N ASN A 119 -8.85 -13.31 11.04
CA ASN A 119 -9.39 -14.64 11.31
C ASN A 119 -10.66 -14.57 12.15
N ILE A 120 -10.62 -13.80 13.24
CA ILE A 120 -11.77 -13.58 14.14
C ILE A 120 -12.92 -12.90 13.41
N ALA A 121 -12.65 -11.79 12.71
CA ALA A 121 -13.70 -10.98 12.09
C ALA A 121 -14.37 -11.67 10.89
N ASN A 122 -13.60 -12.44 10.11
CA ASN A 122 -14.03 -13.00 8.83
C ASN A 122 -14.23 -14.53 8.88
N GLY A 123 -14.09 -15.17 10.04
CA GLY A 123 -14.20 -16.62 10.19
C GLY A 123 -13.19 -17.37 9.32
N LYS A 124 -11.95 -16.87 9.26
CA LYS A 124 -10.85 -17.48 8.50
C LYS A 124 -9.93 -18.25 9.45
N ASP A 125 -9.13 -19.14 8.87
CA ASP A 125 -8.15 -19.97 9.58
C ASP A 125 -6.79 -19.83 8.89
N LEU A 126 -6.34 -18.59 8.71
CA LEU A 126 -5.03 -18.29 8.16
C LEU A 126 -3.96 -18.48 9.24
N PRO A 127 -2.73 -18.91 8.90
CA PRO A 127 -1.63 -18.96 9.87
C PRO A 127 -1.38 -17.58 10.50
N GLU A 128 -1.43 -17.48 11.83
CA GLU A 128 -1.19 -16.23 12.57
C GLU A 128 0.31 -15.91 12.65
N VAL A 129 0.89 -15.61 11.49
CA VAL A 129 2.29 -15.24 11.30
C VAL A 129 2.37 -14.03 10.37
N PRO A 130 3.49 -13.29 10.33
CA PRO A 130 3.69 -12.23 9.37
C PRO A 130 3.45 -12.71 7.93
N THR A 131 2.64 -11.97 7.18
CA THR A 131 2.20 -12.33 5.82
C THR A 131 2.42 -11.16 4.87
N LEU A 132 3.06 -11.44 3.72
CA LEU A 132 3.12 -10.49 2.60
C LEU A 132 2.10 -10.86 1.53
N MET A 133 1.54 -9.82 0.91
CA MET A 133 0.68 -9.92 -0.24
C MET A 133 1.26 -9.11 -1.40
N PHE A 134 1.37 -9.73 -2.56
CA PHE A 134 1.86 -9.12 -3.79
C PHE A 134 0.75 -9.09 -4.85
N GLU A 135 0.76 -8.07 -5.69
CA GLU A 135 0.01 -8.09 -6.96
C GLU A 135 0.92 -7.76 -8.12
N PHE A 136 0.85 -8.58 -9.17
CA PHE A 136 1.55 -8.38 -10.43
C PHE A 136 0.51 -8.20 -11.53
N ILE A 137 0.70 -7.19 -12.39
CA ILE A 137 -0.21 -6.90 -13.49
C ILE A 137 0.56 -6.71 -14.80
N GLY A 138 -0.04 -7.14 -15.90
CA GLY A 138 0.57 -7.02 -17.21
C GLY A 138 -0.08 -7.93 -18.24
N THR A 139 0.76 -8.50 -19.10
CA THR A 139 0.41 -9.70 -19.85
C THR A 139 0.45 -10.90 -18.91
N GLU A 140 -0.20 -11.99 -19.29
CA GLU A 140 -0.18 -13.25 -18.54
C GLU A 140 1.27 -13.74 -18.32
N ALA A 141 2.05 -13.86 -19.39
CA ALA A 141 3.46 -14.25 -19.32
C ALA A 141 4.29 -13.38 -18.37
N TYR A 142 4.11 -12.04 -18.42
CA TYR A 142 4.83 -11.13 -17.53
C TYR A 142 4.42 -11.34 -16.07
N ALA A 143 3.12 -11.40 -15.78
CA ALA A 143 2.66 -11.56 -14.40
C ALA A 143 3.13 -12.89 -13.78
N HIS A 144 3.15 -13.96 -14.58
CA HIS A 144 3.62 -15.28 -14.13
C HIS A 144 5.13 -15.28 -13.90
N GLU A 145 5.91 -14.75 -14.84
CA GLU A 145 7.37 -14.63 -14.69
C GLU A 145 7.74 -13.87 -13.42
N GLN A 146 7.13 -12.70 -13.18
CA GLN A 146 7.41 -11.93 -11.96
C GLN A 146 7.01 -12.70 -10.69
N THR A 147 5.90 -13.44 -10.73
CA THR A 147 5.44 -14.26 -9.60
C THR A 147 6.46 -15.34 -9.25
N LEU A 148 7.03 -16.02 -10.26
CA LEU A 148 8.05 -17.06 -10.06
C LEU A 148 9.36 -16.49 -9.50
N ILE A 149 9.79 -15.31 -9.99
CA ILE A 149 11.01 -14.66 -9.46
C ILE A 149 10.78 -14.27 -7.99
N VAL A 150 9.62 -13.70 -7.64
CA VAL A 150 9.32 -13.38 -6.24
C VAL A 150 9.20 -14.63 -5.38
N GLN A 151 8.62 -15.71 -5.89
CA GLN A 151 8.59 -16.99 -5.17
C GLN A 151 10.00 -17.50 -4.84
N GLN A 152 10.96 -17.32 -5.75
CA GLN A 152 12.35 -17.66 -5.49
C GLN A 152 12.94 -16.77 -4.38
N ILE A 153 12.75 -15.45 -4.44
CA ILE A 153 13.23 -14.51 -3.41
C ILE A 153 12.65 -14.87 -2.04
N VAL A 154 11.36 -15.21 -1.99
CA VAL A 154 10.66 -15.65 -0.76
C VAL A 154 11.34 -16.90 -0.18
N SER A 155 11.68 -17.88 -1.02
CA SER A 155 12.35 -19.11 -0.57
C SER A 155 13.76 -18.88 -0.03
N GLU A 156 14.45 -17.83 -0.50
CA GLU A 156 15.78 -17.44 -0.02
C GLU A 156 15.75 -16.72 1.35
N HIS A 157 14.56 -16.31 1.82
CA HIS A 157 14.36 -15.51 3.04
C HIS A 157 13.37 -16.18 4.02
N ASN A 158 13.44 -17.51 4.15
CA ASN A 158 12.63 -18.30 5.09
C ASN A 158 11.11 -18.22 4.89
N GLY A 159 10.63 -17.75 3.73
CA GLY A 159 9.19 -17.66 3.48
C GLY A 159 8.56 -19.01 3.15
N SER A 160 7.30 -19.18 3.54
CA SER A 160 6.51 -20.40 3.34
C SER A 160 5.15 -20.10 2.70
N ASP A 161 4.42 -21.18 2.36
CA ASP A 161 3.02 -21.14 1.93
C ASP A 161 2.74 -20.13 0.81
N PHE A 162 3.64 -20.06 -0.17
CA PHE A 162 3.47 -19.17 -1.31
C PHE A 162 2.29 -19.64 -2.16
N VAL A 163 1.14 -18.99 -1.98
CA VAL A 163 -0.08 -19.24 -2.74
C VAL A 163 -0.36 -18.07 -3.66
N PHE A 164 -0.83 -18.35 -4.87
CA PHE A 164 -1.23 -17.30 -5.80
C PHE A 164 -2.61 -17.58 -6.39
N ALA A 165 -3.29 -16.50 -6.75
CA ALA A 165 -4.62 -16.50 -7.30
C ALA A 165 -4.68 -15.65 -8.57
N GLU A 166 -5.27 -16.24 -9.61
CA GLU A 166 -5.56 -15.58 -10.89
C GLU A 166 -7.06 -15.37 -11.08
N ASP A 167 -7.88 -16.24 -10.47
CA ASP A 167 -9.33 -16.13 -10.49
C ASP A 167 -9.78 -14.78 -9.88
N PRO A 168 -10.64 -14.00 -10.57
CA PRO A 168 -11.09 -12.71 -10.08
C PRO A 168 -11.71 -12.74 -8.68
N GLN A 169 -12.46 -13.79 -8.34
CA GLN A 169 -13.12 -13.89 -7.04
C GLN A 169 -12.10 -14.23 -5.94
N ALA A 170 -11.20 -15.18 -6.19
CA ALA A 170 -10.11 -15.50 -5.26
C ALA A 170 -9.21 -14.28 -4.97
N LYS A 171 -8.83 -13.52 -6.01
CA LYS A 171 -8.06 -12.27 -5.85
C LYS A 171 -8.81 -11.22 -5.03
N LYS A 172 -10.12 -11.09 -5.24
CA LYS A 172 -10.97 -10.16 -4.50
C LYS A 172 -11.03 -10.54 -3.02
N GLU A 173 -11.15 -11.82 -2.70
CA GLU A 173 -11.16 -12.30 -1.32
C GLU A 173 -9.81 -12.07 -0.63
N LEU A 174 -8.68 -12.33 -1.30
CA LEU A 174 -7.35 -12.02 -0.77
C LEU A 174 -7.22 -10.52 -0.45
N TRP A 175 -7.59 -9.64 -1.38
CA TRP A 175 -7.51 -8.19 -1.14
C TRP A 175 -8.51 -7.68 -0.11
N LYS A 176 -9.66 -8.34 0.04
CA LYS A 176 -10.66 -8.01 1.05
C LYS A 176 -10.08 -8.16 2.45
N ILE A 177 -9.40 -9.27 2.73
CA ILE A 177 -8.71 -9.55 4.00
C ILE A 177 -7.81 -8.38 4.40
N ARG A 178 -6.91 -7.95 3.51
CA ARG A 178 -5.99 -6.83 3.79
C ARG A 178 -6.70 -5.50 4.00
N LYS A 179 -7.76 -5.23 3.22
CA LYS A 179 -8.54 -3.98 3.29
C LYS A 179 -9.33 -3.87 4.59
N GLU A 180 -9.74 -5.00 5.15
CA GLU A 180 -10.54 -5.08 6.37
C GLU A 180 -9.69 -5.16 7.65
N ALA A 181 -8.38 -5.43 7.54
CA ALA A 181 -7.48 -5.63 8.68
C ALA A 181 -7.60 -4.56 9.77
N LEU A 182 -7.62 -3.26 9.41
CA LEU A 182 -7.79 -2.18 10.39
C LEU A 182 -9.13 -2.27 11.14
N TRP A 183 -10.21 -2.54 10.42
CA TRP A 183 -11.55 -2.69 11.01
C TRP A 183 -11.67 -3.95 11.85
N ALA A 184 -10.98 -5.02 11.45
CA ALA A 184 -10.87 -6.24 12.22
C ALA A 184 -10.14 -6.00 13.55
N CYS A 185 -9.07 -5.20 13.56
CA CYS A 185 -8.39 -4.79 14.80
C CYS A 185 -9.31 -4.01 15.74
N PHE A 186 -10.14 -3.09 15.22
CA PHE A 186 -11.15 -2.41 16.03
C PHE A 186 -12.18 -3.36 16.62
N ALA A 187 -12.61 -4.36 15.86
CA ALA A 187 -13.61 -5.34 16.29
C ALA A 187 -13.09 -6.28 17.40
N MET A 188 -11.78 -6.55 17.43
CA MET A 188 -11.17 -7.35 18.50
C MET A 188 -11.27 -6.66 19.87
N GLU A 189 -11.13 -5.34 19.92
CA GLU A 189 -11.05 -4.56 21.16
C GLU A 189 -12.02 -3.37 21.13
N PRO A 190 -13.34 -3.60 21.22
CA PRO A 190 -14.37 -2.57 21.00
C PRO A 190 -14.40 -1.47 22.06
N LYS A 191 -13.63 -1.62 23.15
CA LYS A 191 -13.51 -0.63 24.23
C LYS A 191 -12.32 0.33 24.03
N PHE A 192 -11.51 0.12 23.01
CA PHE A 192 -10.30 0.88 22.74
C PHE A 192 -10.43 1.68 21.43
N GLU A 193 -9.66 2.76 21.35
CA GLU A 193 -9.46 3.53 20.12
C GLU A 193 -8.11 3.19 19.49
N ALA A 194 -8.02 3.20 18.17
CA ALA A 194 -6.76 2.94 17.48
C ALA A 194 -5.88 4.18 17.49
N MET A 195 -4.64 4.00 17.96
CA MET A 195 -3.59 4.98 17.75
C MET A 195 -2.84 4.63 16.46
N ILE A 196 -3.07 5.40 15.40
CA ILE A 196 -2.48 5.16 14.08
C ILE A 196 -1.33 6.15 13.85
N SER A 197 -0.19 5.64 13.37
CA SER A 197 0.93 6.44 12.90
C SER A 197 1.21 6.10 11.44
N ASP A 198 1.62 7.10 10.66
CA ASP A 198 2.05 6.96 9.27
C ASP A 198 3.46 7.55 9.14
N VAL A 199 4.41 6.72 8.72
CA VAL A 199 5.84 7.08 8.66
C VAL A 199 6.45 6.57 7.36
N CYS A 200 7.32 7.40 6.77
CA CYS A 200 8.11 7.04 5.59
C CYS A 200 9.58 6.94 5.98
N VAL A 201 10.25 5.88 5.53
CA VAL A 201 11.71 5.71 5.67
C VAL A 201 12.33 5.31 4.34
N PRO A 202 13.65 5.51 4.14
CA PRO A 202 14.36 4.89 3.03
C PRO A 202 14.10 3.37 3.03
N LEU A 203 13.93 2.78 1.83
CA LEU A 203 13.59 1.37 1.69
C LEU A 203 14.58 0.45 2.43
N SER A 204 15.87 0.78 2.42
CA SER A 204 16.93 0.04 3.13
C SER A 204 16.82 0.06 4.66
N ARG A 205 15.92 0.89 5.23
CA ARG A 205 15.67 1.01 6.67
C ARG A 205 14.29 0.48 7.07
N LEU A 206 13.50 -0.02 6.12
CA LEU A 206 12.13 -0.47 6.37
C LEU A 206 12.09 -1.65 7.35
N ALA A 207 12.92 -2.67 7.15
CA ALA A 207 12.98 -3.85 8.02
C ALA A 207 13.42 -3.48 9.44
N ASP A 208 14.44 -2.62 9.59
CA ASP A 208 14.90 -2.11 10.88
C ASP A 208 13.79 -1.36 11.62
N LEU A 209 13.09 -0.45 10.92
CA LEU A 209 12.02 0.35 11.50
C LEU A 209 10.90 -0.56 12.01
N ILE A 210 10.38 -1.45 11.17
CA ILE A 210 9.25 -2.31 11.53
C ILE A 210 9.62 -3.21 12.72
N SER A 211 10.81 -3.80 12.69
CA SER A 211 11.29 -4.67 13.79
C SER A 211 11.42 -3.89 15.10
N ARG A 212 12.00 -2.68 15.05
CA ARG A 212 12.15 -1.83 16.22
C ARG A 212 10.81 -1.32 16.74
N SER A 213 9.90 -0.90 15.86
CA SER A 213 8.56 -0.47 16.24
C SER A 213 7.80 -1.59 16.93
N LYS A 214 7.93 -2.83 16.48
CA LYS A 214 7.34 -4.00 17.15
C LYS A 214 7.88 -4.18 18.58
N GLN A 215 9.21 -4.15 18.74
CA GLN A 215 9.86 -4.26 20.06
C GLN A 215 9.48 -3.11 21.00
N GLU A 216 9.40 -1.88 20.50
CA GLU A 216 9.01 -0.72 21.30
C GLU A 216 7.54 -0.77 21.70
N LEU A 217 6.68 -1.23 20.80
CA LEU A 217 5.29 -1.53 21.13
C LEU A 217 5.25 -2.60 22.23
N ASP A 218 6.08 -3.66 22.18
CA ASP A 218 6.03 -4.83 23.08
C ASP A 218 6.35 -4.41 24.51
N ALA A 219 7.30 -3.48 24.63
CA ALA A 219 7.70 -2.88 25.88
C ALA A 219 6.74 -1.76 26.36
N SER A 220 5.78 -1.34 25.53
CA SER A 220 4.85 -0.26 25.86
C SER A 220 3.62 -0.74 26.64
N PRO A 221 2.94 0.15 27.38
CA PRO A 221 1.65 -0.17 28.01
C PRO A 221 0.47 -0.19 27.02
N LEU A 222 0.72 0.02 25.73
CA LEU A 222 -0.35 0.03 24.72
C LEU A 222 -0.87 -1.38 24.50
N VAL A 223 -2.19 -1.50 24.34
CA VAL A 223 -2.81 -2.76 23.98
C VAL A 223 -2.63 -2.97 22.48
N TRP A 224 -1.77 -3.92 22.11
CA TRP A 224 -1.61 -4.32 20.70
C TRP A 224 -1.44 -5.85 20.52
N TYR A 225 -1.64 -6.62 21.60
CA TYR A 225 -1.65 -8.08 21.73
C TYR A 225 -0.33 -8.83 21.41
N THR A 226 0.48 -8.99 22.45
CA THR A 226 0.71 -10.29 23.09
C THR A 226 0.44 -10.16 24.59
N ARG A 227 -0.71 -10.66 25.07
CA ARG A 227 -0.80 -11.26 26.41
C ARG A 227 -1.70 -12.49 26.34
N PRO A 228 -1.11 -13.68 26.16
CA PRO A 228 -1.66 -14.85 26.82
C PRO A 228 -1.49 -14.64 28.33
N GLU A 229 -2.59 -14.83 29.06
CA GLU A 229 -2.76 -14.77 30.53
C GLU A 229 -2.99 -13.39 31.17
#